data_AF-A0A9E4PRP7-F1
#
_entry.id   AF-A0A9E4PRP7-F1
#
_cell.length_a   1.000
_cell.length_b   1.000
_cell.length_c   1.000
_cell.angle_alpha   90.00
_cell.angle_beta   90.00
_cell.angle_gamma   90.00
#
_symmetry.space_group_name_H-M   'P 1'
#
loop_
_entity.id
_entity.type
_entity.pdbx_description
1 polymer ?
#
loop_
_entity_poly.entity_id
_entity_poly.type
_entity_poly.pdbx_seq_one_letter_code
_entity_poly.pdbx_strand_id
1 'polypeptide(L)' 'HIGFGEAAGKLEQALDICGRFEKRLTITGRDTGAKGAAFAEYVLETMADPNLESRWNDYQKQLVKN' A
#
# COMPACT_ATOMS: atom_id res chain seq x y z
N HIS A 1 2.81 -3.34 19.88
CA HIS A 1 3.34 -2.00 19.53
C HIS A 1 4.77 -1.91 20.05
N ILE A 2 5.75 -1.69 19.17
CA ILE A 2 7.19 -1.68 19.51
C ILE A 2 7.82 -0.27 19.47
N GLY A 3 7.01 0.79 19.34
CA GLY A 3 7.47 2.19 19.43
C GLY A 3 7.81 2.89 18.11
N PHE A 4 7.70 2.23 16.95
CA PHE A 4 8.02 2.82 15.64
C PHE A 4 6.78 3.36 14.90
N GLY A 5 6.13 4.38 15.47
CA GLY A 5 4.88 4.93 14.93
C GLY A 5 5.00 5.49 13.51
N GLU A 6 6.06 6.25 13.21
CA GLU A 6 6.25 6.84 11.88
C GLU A 6 6.44 5.78 10.78
N ALA A 7 7.28 4.76 11.04
CA ALA A 7 7.50 3.67 10.11
C ALA A 7 6.23 2.83 9.92
N ALA A 8 5.47 2.60 11.00
CA ALA A 8 4.18 1.92 10.93
C ALA A 8 3.18 2.70 10.05
N GLY A 9 3.11 4.02 10.19
CA GLY A 9 2.23 4.87 9.38
C GLY A 9 2.58 4.82 7.89
N LYS A 10 3.86 4.90 7.52
CA LYS A 10 4.28 4.77 6.11
C LYS A 10 3.93 3.40 5.53
N LEU A 11 4.14 2.34 6.30
CA LEU A 11 3.79 0.98 5.88
C LEU A 11 2.27 0.83 5.67
N GLU A 12 1.45 1.36 6.59
CA GLU A 12 0.00 1.33 6.49
C GLU A 12 -0.50 2.07 5.24
N GLN A 13 0.01 3.27 4.97
CA GLN A 13 -0.30 4.03 3.75
C GLN A 13 0.05 3.25 2.48
N ALA A 14 1.24 2.64 2.44
CA ALA A 14 1.68 1.86 1.28
C ALA A 14 0.81 0.61 1.07
N LEU A 15 0.44 -0.09 2.15
CA LEU A 15 -0.44 -1.25 2.08
C LEU A 15 -1.84 -0.88 1.59
N ASP A 16 -2.38 0.25 2.04
CA ASP A 16 -3.66 0.78 1.57
C ASP A 16 -3.62 1.05 0.07
N ILE A 17 -2.58 1.77 -0.40
CA ILE A 17 -2.41 2.04 -1.83
C ILE A 17 -2.34 0.74 -2.63
N CYS A 18 -1.48 -0.20 -2.22
CA CYS A 18 -1.25 -1.43 -2.96
C CYS A 18 -2.44 -2.38 -2.95
N GLY A 19 -3.09 -2.55 -1.79
CA GLY A 19 -4.11 -3.57 -1.58
C GLY A 19 -5.55 -3.07 -1.73
N ARG A 20 -5.82 -1.78 -1.47
CA ARG A 20 -7.17 -1.22 -1.48
C ARG A 20 -7.43 -0.36 -2.71
N PHE A 21 -6.48 0.50 -3.09
CA PHE A 21 -6.72 1.51 -4.13
C PHE A 21 -6.25 1.06 -5.52
N GLU A 22 -4.95 0.87 -5.71
CA GLU A 22 -4.36 0.59 -7.03
C GLU A 22 -4.53 -0.87 -7.44
N LYS A 23 -4.39 -1.82 -6.50
CA LYS A 23 -4.54 -3.27 -6.73
C LYS A 23 -3.76 -3.83 -7.93
N ARG A 24 -2.62 -3.22 -8.28
CA ARG A 24 -1.77 -3.64 -9.41
C ARG A 24 -1.40 -5.11 -9.38
N LEU A 25 -1.13 -5.63 -8.18
CA LEU A 25 -0.88 -7.04 -7.91
C LEU A 25 -1.91 -7.54 -6.91
N THR A 26 -2.56 -8.65 -7.23
CA THR A 26 -3.52 -9.31 -6.33
C THR A 26 -2.99 -10.69 -5.95
N ILE A 27 -2.81 -10.93 -4.65
CA ILE A 27 -2.48 -12.24 -4.11
C ILE A 27 -3.78 -13.04 -3.99
N THR A 28 -3.87 -14.17 -4.70
CA THR A 28 -5.06 -15.05 -4.70
C THR A 28 -4.79 -16.42 -4.09
N GLY A 29 -3.53 -16.70 -3.71
CA GLY A 29 -3.11 -18.02 -3.20
C GLY A 29 -3.11 -19.13 -4.26
N ARG A 30 -3.35 -18.80 -5.54
CA ARG A 30 -3.30 -19.73 -6.68
C ARG A 30 -2.08 -19.42 -7.54
N ASP A 31 -1.67 -20.39 -8.37
CA ASP A 31 -0.51 -20.25 -9.26
C ASP A 31 -0.63 -19.10 -10.29
N THR A 32 -1.85 -18.63 -10.55
CA THR A 32 -2.14 -17.49 -11.43
C THR A 32 -2.18 -16.14 -10.70
N GLY A 33 -2.05 -16.12 -9.37
CA GLY A 33 -1.97 -14.90 -8.56
C GLY A 33 -0.56 -14.33 -8.46
N ALA A 34 -0.44 -13.10 -7.94
CA ALA A 34 0.86 -12.54 -7.64
C ALA A 34 1.55 -13.32 -6.51
N LYS A 35 2.86 -13.57 -6.66
CA LYS A 35 3.68 -14.14 -5.60
C LYS A 35 3.84 -13.13 -4.46
N GLY A 36 3.93 -13.63 -3.23
CA GLY A 36 4.10 -12.78 -2.04
C GLY A 36 5.33 -11.86 -2.12
N ALA A 37 6.44 -12.33 -2.69
CA ALA A 37 7.64 -11.52 -2.88
C ALA A 37 7.41 -10.31 -3.80
N ALA A 38 6.70 -10.50 -4.93
CA ALA A 38 6.40 -9.41 -5.85
C ALA A 38 5.46 -8.37 -5.22
N PHE A 39 4.51 -8.82 -4.39
CA PHE A 39 3.66 -7.90 -3.65
C PHE A 39 4.44 -7.15 -2.56
N ALA A 40 5.35 -7.82 -1.85
CA ALA A 40 6.21 -7.18 -0.86
C ALA A 40 7.12 -6.11 -1.49
N GLU A 41 7.70 -6.40 -2.66
CA GLU A 41 8.50 -5.43 -3.42
C GLU A 41 7.67 -4.22 -3.84
N TYR A 42 6.44 -4.44 -4.35
CA TYR A 42 5.51 -3.35 -4.67
C TYR A 42 5.18 -2.46 -3.46
N VAL A 43 5.00 -3.05 -2.26
CA VAL A 43 4.78 -2.28 -1.02
C VAL A 43 6.03 -1.47 -0.65
N LEU A 44 7.22 -2.06 -0.73
CA LEU A 44 8.48 -1.37 -0.41
C LEU A 44 8.76 -0.21 -1.38
N GLU A 45 8.57 -0.43 -2.68
CA GLU A 45 8.68 0.61 -3.71
C GLU A 45 7.69 1.76 -3.44
N THR A 46 6.44 1.42 -3.10
CA THR A 46 5.42 2.42 -2.77
C THR A 46 5.78 3.19 -1.51
N MET A 47 6.29 2.51 -0.47
CA MET A 47 6.70 3.14 0.79
C MET A 47 7.89 4.09 0.60
N ALA A 48 8.74 3.85 -0.41
CA ALA A 48 9.88 4.70 -0.76
C ALA A 48 9.49 5.93 -1.61
N ASP A 49 8.24 6.04 -2.07
CA ASP A 49 7.77 7.19 -2.83
C ASP A 49 7.81 8.46 -1.96
N PRO A 50 8.55 9.52 -2.35
CA PRO A 50 8.56 10.78 -1.62
C PRO A 50 7.18 11.44 -1.52
N ASN A 51 6.24 11.07 -2.39
CA ASN A 51 4.87 11.59 -2.40
C ASN A 51 3.84 10.65 -1.74
N LEU A 52 4.29 9.61 -1.02
CA LEU A 52 3.43 8.58 -0.40
C LEU A 52 2.23 9.18 0.33
N GLU A 53 2.48 10.14 1.23
CA GLU A 53 1.43 10.73 2.06
C GLU A 53 0.42 11.53 1.24
N SER A 54 0.89 12.34 0.27
CA SER A 54 -0.02 13.10 -0.61
C SER A 54 -0.88 12.16 -1.45
N ARG A 55 -0.25 11.12 -2.02
CA ARG A 55 -0.93 10.12 -2.87
C ARG A 55 -1.99 9.36 -2.09
N TRP A 56 -1.66 8.90 -0.87
CA TRP A 56 -2.62 8.23 0.02
C TRP A 56 -3.77 9.17 0.42
N ASN A 57 -3.46 10.41 0.80
CA ASN A 57 -4.48 11.40 1.17
C ASN A 57 -5.46 11.70 0.04
N ASP A 58 -5.00 11.73 -1.21
CA ASP A 58 -5.88 11.96 -2.36
C ASP A 58 -6.86 10.79 -2.58
N TYR A 59 -6.43 9.55 -2.35
CA TYR A 59 -7.34 8.41 -2.31
C TYR A 59 -8.33 8.48 -1.15
N GLN A 60 -7.89 8.88 0.04
CA GLN A 60 -8.79 9.05 1.20
C GLN A 60 -9.87 10.10 0.92
N LYS A 61 -9.52 11.24 0.32
CA LYS A 61 -10.48 12.29 -0.05
C LYS A 61 -11.52 11.79 -1.06
N GLN A 62 -11.14 10.90 -1.99
CA GLN A 62 -12.08 10.32 -2.95
C GLN A 62 -13.12 9.42 -2.27
N LEU A 63 -12.75 8.73 -1.19
CA LEU A 63 -13.69 7.89 -0.44
C LEU A 63 -14.77 8.68 0.29
N VAL A 64 -14.44 9.86 0.83
CA VAL A 64 -15.38 10.70 1.61
C VAL A 64 -16.36 11.48 0.72
N LYS A 65 -16.06 11.59 -0.58
CA LYS A 65 -16.89 12.33 -1.55
C LYS A 65 -18.04 11.50 -2.15
N ASN A 66 -18.12 10.21 -1.83
CA ASN A 66 -19.12 9.27 -2.36
C ASN A 66 -20.18 8.91 -1.33
#